data_AF-D8SBG7-F1
#
_entry.id   AF-D8SBG7-F1
#
_cell.length_a   1.000
_cell.length_b   1.000
_cell.length_c   1.000
_cell.angle_alpha   90.00
_cell.angle_beta   90.00
_cell.angle_gamma   90.00
#
_symmetry.space_group_name_H-M   'P 1'
#
loop_
_entity.id
_entity.type
_entity.pdbx_description
1 polymer ?
#
loop_
_entity_poly.entity_id
_entity_poly.type
_entity_poly.pdbx_seq_one_letter_code
_entity_poly.pdbx_strand_id
1 'polypeptide(L)'
;MVLTWRAFQPSENRIIEAEGSIDVNKHRNPENFSDQFARLAVMALRFPTDLLFRQRYICRAAMLETISGVPGMVGGMVLHCKSLRRVEHSGGWIKALMEEAENERMHLMTFMELSKPSWQERALVFTAQGMFMNAYFLLYVVSPRFAHRMAGYIREETIQSYTQLINDIDDGKVPNAPAPDLAIDYWRLPMDATLRDVVMVIRADEIHHREINHFAADVYMQGHTLKEAPADMVTMTTSFGEFLTNHSVLISVPFTARSHASTT
;
A
#
# COMPACT_ATOMS: atom_id res chain seq x y z
N MET A 1 16.38 1.95 -31.87
CA MET A 1 14.97 2.10 -31.45
C MET A 1 14.97 2.05 -29.92
N VAL A 2 14.89 3.20 -29.25
CA VAL A 2 14.75 3.21 -27.78
C VAL A 2 13.30 2.85 -27.50
N LEU A 3 13.06 1.68 -26.92
CA LEU A 3 11.73 1.31 -26.43
C LEU A 3 11.40 2.29 -25.29
N THR A 4 10.47 3.22 -25.55
CA THR A 4 9.89 4.04 -24.49
C THR A 4 8.99 3.12 -23.66
N TRP A 5 9.46 2.77 -22.47
CA TRP A 5 8.70 1.98 -21.51
C TRP A 5 7.44 2.78 -21.10
N ARG A 6 6.25 2.20 -21.27
CA ARG A 6 4.99 2.78 -20.81
C ARG A 6 4.57 2.06 -19.53
N ALA A 7 4.30 2.82 -18.47
CA ALA A 7 3.81 2.25 -17.23
C ALA A 7 2.46 1.55 -17.43
N PHE A 8 2.25 0.43 -16.72
CA PHE A 8 0.90 -0.11 -16.55
C PHE A 8 0.10 0.85 -15.69
N GLN A 9 -1.14 1.14 -16.07
CA GLN A 9 -1.98 2.06 -15.31
C GLN A 9 -2.44 1.38 -14.00
N PRO A 10 -2.63 2.14 -12.90
CA PRO A 10 -3.43 1.66 -11.79
C PRO A 10 -4.78 1.16 -12.30
N SER A 11 -5.30 0.08 -11.73
CA SER A 11 -6.57 -0.52 -12.14
C SER A 11 -7.78 0.41 -11.90
N GLU A 12 -7.62 1.41 -11.05
CA GLU A 12 -8.60 2.46 -10.74
C GLU A 12 -7.96 3.83 -10.99
N ASN A 13 -8.65 4.70 -11.74
CA ASN A 13 -8.26 6.11 -11.86
C ASN A 13 -8.58 6.82 -10.53
N ARG A 14 -7.69 6.71 -9.55
CA ARG A 14 -7.88 7.24 -8.19
C ARG A 14 -7.70 8.77 -8.06
N ILE A 15 -7.61 9.48 -9.19
CA ILE A 15 -7.25 10.89 -9.26
C ILE A 15 -8.36 11.84 -8.78
N ILE A 16 -9.62 11.38 -8.60
CA ILE A 16 -10.77 12.31 -8.50
C ILE A 16 -11.62 12.23 -7.22
N GLU A 17 -11.46 11.22 -6.34
CA GLU A 17 -12.33 11.13 -5.13
C GLU A 17 -11.63 11.40 -3.79
N ALA A 18 -10.30 11.58 -3.81
CA ALA A 18 -9.48 11.47 -2.61
C ALA A 18 -9.37 12.74 -1.74
N GLU A 19 -9.49 13.95 -2.30
CA GLU A 19 -9.10 15.15 -1.55
C GLU A 19 -10.18 15.69 -0.60
N GLY A 20 -11.46 15.43 -0.89
CA GLY A 20 -12.57 16.00 -0.12
C GLY A 20 -13.10 15.12 1.03
N SER A 21 -12.82 13.80 1.00
CA SER A 21 -13.48 12.83 1.88
C SER A 21 -12.53 11.95 2.70
N ILE A 22 -11.23 12.03 2.46
CA ILE A 22 -10.27 11.09 3.04
C ILE A 22 -9.62 11.68 4.29
N ASP A 23 -9.82 11.00 5.42
CA ASP A 23 -9.17 11.33 6.68
C ASP A 23 -7.68 10.91 6.66
N VAL A 24 -6.83 11.89 6.38
CA VAL A 24 -5.36 11.80 6.39
C VAL A 24 -4.83 11.47 7.80
N ASN A 25 -5.54 11.89 8.85
CA ASN A 25 -5.13 11.71 10.24
C ASN A 25 -5.72 10.46 10.89
N LYS A 26 -6.49 9.65 10.14
CA LYS A 26 -7.07 8.40 10.65
C LYS A 26 -5.95 7.48 11.13
N HIS A 27 -5.99 7.21 12.43
CA HIS A 27 -5.07 6.30 13.12
C HIS A 27 -5.83 5.08 13.61
N ARG A 28 -5.34 3.88 13.28
CA ARG A 28 -5.91 2.63 13.82
C ARG A 28 -5.38 2.36 15.22
N ASN A 29 -6.19 2.66 16.24
CA ASN A 29 -5.83 2.32 17.62
C ASN A 29 -5.57 0.79 17.76
N PRO A 30 -4.44 0.38 18.38
CA PRO A 30 -4.12 -1.04 18.54
C PRO A 30 -5.08 -1.68 19.56
N GLU A 31 -5.70 -2.80 19.19
CA GLU A 31 -6.72 -3.45 20.04
C GLU A 31 -6.16 -4.60 20.89
N ASN A 32 -5.02 -5.15 20.49
CA ASN A 32 -4.41 -6.30 21.17
C ASN A 32 -2.88 -6.17 21.23
N PHE A 33 -2.24 -7.06 21.99
CA PHE A 33 -0.78 -7.07 22.17
C PHE A 33 -0.01 -7.19 20.84
N SER A 34 -0.55 -7.95 19.89
CA SER A 34 0.06 -8.08 18.56
C SER A 34 0.03 -6.76 17.81
N ASP A 35 -1.07 -6.02 17.86
CA ASP A 35 -1.19 -4.72 17.21
C ASP A 35 -0.26 -3.69 17.87
N GLN A 36 -0.16 -3.73 19.20
CA GLN A 36 0.79 -2.89 19.95
C GLN A 36 2.24 -3.19 19.54
N PHE A 37 2.59 -4.46 19.39
CA PHE A 37 3.92 -4.87 18.94
C PHE A 37 4.16 -4.49 17.47
N ALA A 38 3.14 -4.58 16.60
CA ALA A 38 3.24 -4.15 15.21
C ALA A 38 3.56 -2.65 15.15
N ARG A 39 2.81 -1.84 15.91
CA ARG A 39 3.06 -0.40 16.03
C ARG A 39 4.47 -0.11 16.55
N LEU A 40 4.89 -0.78 17.62
CA LEU A 40 6.21 -0.61 18.21
C LEU A 40 7.32 -0.96 17.21
N ALA A 41 7.16 -2.05 16.46
CA ALA A 41 8.12 -2.47 15.45
C ALA A 41 8.26 -1.43 14.32
N VAL A 42 7.16 -0.83 13.86
CA VAL A 42 7.20 0.27 12.88
C VAL A 42 7.93 1.49 13.46
N MET A 43 7.61 1.89 14.69
CA MET A 43 8.30 3.00 15.36
C MET A 43 9.81 2.73 15.52
N ALA A 44 10.19 1.49 15.85
CA ALA A 44 11.59 1.09 15.98
C ALA A 44 12.33 1.11 14.63
N LEU A 45 11.67 0.76 13.52
CA LEU A 45 12.23 0.85 12.17
C LEU A 45 12.34 2.32 11.68
N ARG A 46 11.45 3.20 12.13
CA ARG A 46 11.49 4.63 11.80
C ARG A 46 12.69 5.36 12.39
N PHE A 47 13.06 5.07 13.64
CA PHE A 47 14.17 5.74 14.31
C PHE A 47 15.51 5.75 13.53
N PRO A 48 16.04 4.60 13.06
CA PRO A 48 17.31 4.60 12.32
C PRO A 48 17.19 5.25 10.94
N THR A 49 16.03 5.17 10.28
CA THR A 49 15.83 5.79 8.97
C THR A 49 15.81 7.32 9.07
N ASP A 50 15.13 7.87 10.07
CA ASP A 50 15.14 9.32 10.32
C ASP A 50 16.55 9.84 10.67
N LEU A 51 17.34 9.05 11.40
CA LEU A 51 18.72 9.40 11.74
C LEU A 51 19.66 9.40 10.53
N LEU A 52 19.54 8.41 9.64
CA LEU A 52 20.41 8.24 8.47
C LEU A 52 20.12 9.24 7.35
N PHE A 53 18.84 9.62 7.16
CA PHE A 53 18.43 10.40 5.97
C PHE A 53 18.09 11.87 6.23
N ARG A 54 17.88 12.29 7.49
CA ARG A 54 17.64 13.69 7.89
C ARG A 54 16.80 14.50 6.87
N GLN A 55 17.33 15.61 6.35
CA GLN A 55 16.69 16.56 5.43
C GLN A 55 16.71 16.12 3.95
N ARG A 56 17.19 14.92 3.61
CA ARG A 56 17.20 14.43 2.22
C ARG A 56 15.87 13.76 1.88
N TYR A 57 14.80 14.56 1.80
CA TYR A 57 13.42 14.10 1.61
C TYR A 57 13.26 13.09 0.46
N ILE A 58 13.79 13.41 -0.73
CA ILE A 58 13.65 12.56 -1.93
C ILE A 58 14.42 11.24 -1.77
N CYS A 59 15.63 11.28 -1.21
CA CYS A 59 16.42 10.07 -0.97
C CYS A 59 15.80 9.19 0.13
N ARG A 60 15.20 9.81 1.16
CA ARG A 60 14.45 9.12 2.22
C ARG A 60 13.22 8.44 1.64
N ALA A 61 12.41 9.16 0.88
CA ALA A 61 11.23 8.61 0.20
C ALA A 61 11.62 7.42 -0.68
N ALA A 62 12.59 7.61 -1.59
CA ALA A 62 13.10 6.55 -2.44
C ALA A 62 13.55 5.30 -1.67
N MET A 63 14.28 5.44 -0.56
CA MET A 63 14.65 4.25 0.23
C MET A 63 13.44 3.59 0.87
N LEU A 64 12.51 4.36 1.43
CA LEU A 64 11.31 3.81 2.06
C LEU A 64 10.47 3.05 1.04
N GLU A 65 10.31 3.57 -0.18
CA GLU A 65 9.58 2.88 -1.27
C GLU A 65 10.15 1.49 -1.60
N THR A 66 11.48 1.29 -1.46
CA THR A 66 12.09 -0.03 -1.69
C THR A 66 11.69 -1.08 -0.65
N ILE A 67 11.37 -0.64 0.57
CA ILE A 67 10.87 -1.48 1.65
C ILE A 67 9.35 -1.61 1.54
N SER A 68 8.67 -0.51 1.21
CA SER A 68 7.22 -0.44 1.09
C SER A 68 6.62 -1.26 -0.06
N GLY A 69 7.39 -1.53 -1.12
CA GLY A 69 6.97 -2.48 -2.17
C GLY A 69 7.04 -3.97 -1.77
N VAL A 70 7.62 -4.31 -0.62
CA VAL A 70 7.81 -5.71 -0.18
C VAL A 70 6.53 -6.36 0.35
N PRO A 71 5.73 -5.72 1.24
CA PRO A 71 4.54 -6.33 1.82
C PRO A 71 3.54 -6.90 0.80
N GLY A 72 3.14 -6.10 -0.19
CA GLY A 72 2.23 -6.52 -1.25
C GLY A 72 2.79 -7.71 -2.04
N MET A 73 4.07 -7.66 -2.40
CA MET A 73 4.74 -8.73 -3.17
C MET A 73 4.76 -10.05 -2.38
N VAL A 74 5.16 -10.00 -1.11
CA VAL A 74 5.21 -11.18 -0.24
C VAL A 74 3.81 -11.76 -0.03
N GLY A 75 2.83 -10.91 0.33
CA GLY A 75 1.47 -11.36 0.58
C GLY A 75 0.82 -11.95 -0.67
N GLY A 76 0.97 -11.26 -1.81
CA GLY A 76 0.50 -11.73 -3.12
C GLY A 76 1.13 -13.07 -3.51
N MET A 77 2.46 -13.21 -3.38
CA MET A 77 3.18 -14.46 -3.66
C MET A 77 2.72 -15.61 -2.76
N VAL A 78 2.61 -15.39 -1.44
CA VAL A 78 2.19 -16.43 -0.49
C VAL A 78 0.76 -16.87 -0.76
N LEU A 79 -0.16 -15.93 -0.99
CA LEU A 79 -1.55 -16.23 -1.35
C LEU A 79 -1.65 -16.93 -2.70
N HIS A 80 -0.87 -16.52 -3.70
CA HIS A 80 -0.82 -17.15 -5.01
C HIS A 80 -0.39 -18.62 -4.90
N CYS A 81 0.73 -18.87 -4.24
CA CYS A 81 1.22 -20.22 -3.98
C CYS A 81 0.23 -21.07 -3.17
N LYS A 82 -0.46 -20.48 -2.19
CA LYS A 82 -1.50 -21.16 -1.40
C LYS A 82 -2.72 -21.52 -2.25
N SER A 83 -3.19 -20.58 -3.09
CA SER A 83 -4.29 -20.77 -4.02
C SER A 83 -4.01 -21.92 -5.00
N LEU A 84 -2.81 -21.94 -5.60
CA LEU A 84 -2.39 -23.02 -6.51
C LEU A 84 -2.35 -24.39 -5.83
N ARG A 85 -1.77 -24.49 -4.63
CA ARG A 85 -1.68 -25.78 -3.91
C ARG A 85 -3.01 -26.31 -3.40
N ARG A 86 -3.96 -25.41 -3.10
CA ARG A 86 -5.29 -25.79 -2.58
C ARG A 86 -6.37 -25.81 -3.65
N VAL A 87 -6.10 -25.27 -4.84
CA VAL A 87 -7.06 -25.11 -5.93
C VAL A 87 -8.28 -24.30 -5.46
N GLU A 88 -8.02 -23.18 -4.78
CA GLU A 88 -9.05 -22.30 -4.20
C GLU A 88 -8.92 -20.86 -4.73
N HIS A 89 -10.04 -20.15 -4.86
CA HIS A 89 -10.04 -18.72 -5.17
C HIS A 89 -9.47 -17.89 -4.01
N SER A 90 -8.93 -16.71 -4.33
CA SER A 90 -8.30 -15.80 -3.36
C SER A 90 -9.15 -14.58 -3.00
N GLY A 91 -10.38 -14.46 -3.51
CA GLY A 91 -11.24 -13.30 -3.26
C GLY A 91 -10.69 -11.98 -3.82
N GLY A 92 -9.90 -12.04 -4.89
CA GLY A 92 -9.27 -10.86 -5.52
C GLY A 92 -7.98 -10.38 -4.84
N TRP A 93 -7.64 -10.90 -3.67
CA TRP A 93 -6.51 -10.44 -2.86
C TRP A 93 -5.13 -10.58 -3.51
N ILE A 94 -4.92 -11.61 -4.34
CA ILE A 94 -3.66 -11.73 -5.08
C ILE A 94 -3.46 -10.52 -5.99
N LYS A 95 -4.50 -10.12 -6.73
CA LYS A 95 -4.43 -8.97 -7.63
C LYS A 95 -4.20 -7.68 -6.83
N ALA A 96 -4.99 -7.45 -5.78
CA ALA A 96 -4.87 -6.26 -4.95
C ALA A 96 -3.46 -6.07 -4.36
N LEU A 97 -2.86 -7.14 -3.82
CA LEU A 97 -1.53 -7.06 -3.21
C LEU A 97 -0.40 -6.93 -4.25
N MET A 98 -0.56 -7.54 -5.43
CA MET A 98 0.42 -7.36 -6.52
C MET A 98 0.32 -5.96 -7.13
N GLU A 99 -0.89 -5.38 -7.18
CA GLU A 99 -1.10 -3.98 -7.60
C GLU A 99 -0.54 -2.99 -6.57
N GLU A 100 -0.70 -3.25 -5.27
CA GLU A 100 0.00 -2.48 -4.22
C GLU A 100 1.51 -2.52 -4.46
N ALA A 101 2.10 -3.70 -4.61
CA ALA A 101 3.55 -3.84 -4.81
C ALA A 101 4.07 -3.10 -6.07
N GLU A 102 3.31 -3.15 -7.16
CA GLU A 102 3.64 -2.42 -8.39
C GLU A 102 3.48 -0.90 -8.21
N ASN A 103 2.44 -0.47 -7.48
CA ASN A 103 2.19 0.95 -7.23
C ASN A 103 3.33 1.60 -6.42
N GLU A 104 3.77 0.95 -5.36
CA GLU A 104 4.94 1.37 -4.56
C GLU A 104 6.22 1.39 -5.40
N ARG A 105 6.39 0.42 -6.32
CA ARG A 105 7.51 0.43 -7.27
C ARG A 105 7.44 1.66 -8.20
N MET A 106 6.25 2.12 -8.56
CA MET A 106 6.07 3.31 -9.38
C MET A 106 6.35 4.60 -8.60
N HIS A 107 6.08 4.65 -7.29
CA HIS A 107 6.52 5.73 -6.42
C HIS A 107 8.05 5.82 -6.43
N LEU A 108 8.73 4.69 -6.20
CA LEU A 108 10.20 4.62 -6.26
C LEU A 108 10.74 5.14 -7.59
N MET A 109 10.23 4.61 -8.72
CA MET A 109 10.72 5.00 -10.04
C MET A 109 10.53 6.50 -10.30
N THR A 110 9.41 7.07 -9.84
CA THR A 110 9.15 8.52 -9.92
C THR A 110 10.19 9.33 -9.16
N PHE A 111 10.54 8.93 -7.94
CA PHE A 111 11.59 9.63 -7.18
C PHE A 111 12.98 9.44 -7.77
N MET A 112 13.25 8.35 -8.47
CA MET A 112 14.52 8.12 -9.17
C MET A 112 14.74 9.06 -10.37
N GLU A 113 13.67 9.59 -10.98
CA GLU A 113 13.79 10.63 -12.01
C GLU A 113 14.20 11.99 -11.42
N LEU A 114 13.88 12.22 -10.14
CA LEU A 114 14.21 13.45 -9.41
C LEU A 114 15.57 13.38 -8.70
N SER A 115 15.99 12.20 -8.26
CA SER A 115 17.26 12.03 -7.54
C SER A 115 17.89 10.67 -7.78
N LYS A 116 19.16 10.66 -8.21
CA LYS A 116 19.91 9.43 -8.45
C LYS A 116 20.66 9.00 -7.18
N PRO A 117 20.44 7.77 -6.67
CA PRO A 117 21.14 7.28 -5.50
C PRO A 117 22.61 6.97 -5.82
N SER A 118 23.48 7.30 -4.88
CA SER A 118 24.88 6.89 -4.85
C SER A 118 25.02 5.37 -4.68
N TRP A 119 26.22 4.84 -4.97
CA TRP A 119 26.49 3.41 -4.81
C TRP A 119 26.32 2.92 -3.36
N GLN A 120 26.60 3.79 -2.36
CA GLN A 120 26.44 3.48 -0.94
C GLN A 120 24.97 3.34 -0.57
N GLU A 121 24.12 4.26 -1.04
CA GLU A 121 22.67 4.21 -0.85
C GLU A 121 22.08 2.97 -1.53
N ARG A 122 22.58 2.60 -2.72
CA ARG A 122 22.16 1.36 -3.41
C ARG A 122 22.57 0.10 -2.64
N ALA A 123 23.78 0.06 -2.07
CA ALA A 123 24.23 -1.05 -1.24
C ALA A 123 23.42 -1.18 0.05
N LEU A 124 23.05 -0.04 0.66
CA LEU A 124 22.16 0.01 1.81
C LEU A 124 20.76 -0.51 1.47
N VAL A 125 20.17 -0.05 0.37
CA VAL A 125 18.88 -0.54 -0.15
C VAL A 125 18.93 -2.05 -0.35
N PHE A 126 19.95 -2.57 -1.04
CA PHE A 126 20.10 -4.01 -1.27
C PHE A 126 20.11 -4.82 0.03
N THR A 127 20.87 -4.34 1.02
CA THR A 127 20.99 -5.02 2.33
C THR A 127 19.69 -4.93 3.11
N ALA A 128 19.10 -3.74 3.23
CA ALA A 128 17.88 -3.50 3.98
C ALA A 128 16.69 -4.25 3.37
N GLN A 129 16.52 -4.17 2.05
CA GLN A 129 15.47 -4.88 1.33
C GLN A 129 15.66 -6.39 1.43
N GLY A 130 16.88 -6.91 1.32
CA GLY A 130 17.18 -8.33 1.48
C GLY A 130 16.82 -8.85 2.88
N MET A 131 17.19 -8.11 3.93
CA MET A 131 16.82 -8.46 5.30
C MET A 131 15.30 -8.37 5.53
N PHE A 132 14.67 -7.27 5.12
CA PHE A 132 13.26 -7.02 5.32
C PHE A 132 12.39 -8.02 4.55
N MET A 133 12.70 -8.32 3.29
CA MET A 133 12.01 -9.33 2.48
C MET A 133 11.96 -10.69 3.19
N ASN A 134 13.11 -11.19 3.68
CA ASN A 134 13.17 -12.48 4.36
C ASN A 134 12.42 -12.46 5.70
N ALA A 135 12.61 -11.42 6.51
CA ALA A 135 11.92 -11.28 7.80
C ALA A 135 10.40 -11.17 7.62
N TYR A 136 9.96 -10.34 6.67
CA TYR A 136 8.54 -10.13 6.39
C TYR A 136 7.89 -11.37 5.76
N PHE A 137 8.61 -12.12 4.92
CA PHE A 137 8.14 -13.42 4.42
C PHE A 137 7.86 -14.41 5.55
N LEU A 138 8.82 -14.60 6.47
CA LEU A 138 8.63 -15.48 7.62
C LEU A 138 7.47 -15.00 8.51
N LEU A 139 7.40 -13.68 8.74
CA LEU A 139 6.32 -13.07 9.50
C LEU A 139 4.95 -13.32 8.87
N TYR A 140 4.82 -13.15 7.55
CA TYR A 140 3.56 -13.37 6.84
C TYR A 140 3.13 -14.84 6.88
N VAL A 141 4.08 -15.77 6.76
CA VAL A 141 3.81 -17.21 6.88
C VAL A 141 3.32 -17.58 8.28
N VAL A 142 3.90 -16.99 9.33
CA VAL A 142 3.54 -17.26 10.74
C VAL A 142 2.24 -16.57 11.13
N SER A 143 2.06 -15.30 10.76
CA SER A 143 0.92 -14.47 11.13
C SER A 143 0.60 -13.44 10.04
N PRO A 144 -0.26 -13.81 9.06
CA PRO A 144 -0.75 -12.87 8.04
C PRO A 144 -1.44 -11.65 8.67
N ARG A 145 -2.17 -11.86 9.77
CA ARG A 145 -2.84 -10.79 10.52
C ARG A 145 -1.86 -9.71 10.96
N PHE A 146 -0.77 -10.14 11.61
CA PHE A 146 0.24 -9.22 12.10
C PHE A 146 0.99 -8.54 10.96
N ALA A 147 1.31 -9.28 9.89
CA ALA A 147 1.99 -8.73 8.73
C ALA A 147 1.15 -7.61 8.06
N HIS A 148 -0.15 -7.85 7.83
CA HIS A 148 -1.06 -6.83 7.31
C HIS A 148 -1.22 -5.65 8.27
N ARG A 149 -1.35 -5.87 9.58
CA ARG A 149 -1.46 -4.76 10.53
C ARG A 149 -0.18 -3.91 10.57
N MET A 150 0.99 -4.55 10.48
CA MET A 150 2.28 -3.87 10.36
C MET A 150 2.35 -3.04 9.08
N ALA A 151 1.93 -3.60 7.94
CA ALA A 151 1.87 -2.87 6.67
C ALA A 151 0.96 -1.64 6.79
N GLY A 152 -0.24 -1.78 7.37
CA GLY A 152 -1.16 -0.66 7.62
C GLY A 152 -0.52 0.46 8.46
N TYR A 153 0.24 0.12 9.51
CA TYR A 153 0.98 1.12 10.28
C TYR A 153 2.15 1.75 9.53
N ILE A 154 2.84 1.02 8.65
CA ILE A 154 3.86 1.60 7.76
C ILE A 154 3.21 2.68 6.89
N ARG A 155 2.04 2.40 6.30
CA ARG A 155 1.30 3.35 5.47
C ARG A 155 0.92 4.61 6.23
N GLU A 156 0.44 4.50 7.47
CA GLU A 156 0.12 5.67 8.31
C GLU A 156 1.32 6.62 8.48
N GLU A 157 2.51 6.07 8.69
CA GLU A 157 3.75 6.86 8.82
C GLU A 157 4.21 7.47 7.49
N THR A 158 3.99 6.75 6.39
CA THR A 158 4.25 7.25 5.04
C THR A 158 3.32 8.40 4.68
N ILE A 159 2.02 8.31 5.00
CA ILE A 159 1.03 9.38 4.80
C ILE A 159 1.42 10.66 5.55
N GLN A 160 1.89 10.54 6.80
CA GLN A 160 2.40 11.68 7.55
C GLN A 160 3.63 12.29 6.88
N SER A 161 4.56 11.46 6.40
CA SER A 161 5.76 11.92 5.71
C SER A 161 5.43 12.69 4.42
N TYR A 162 4.47 12.22 3.63
CA TYR A 162 4.02 12.94 2.42
C TYR A 162 3.24 14.20 2.73
N THR A 163 2.45 14.21 3.81
CA THR A 163 1.78 15.43 4.28
C THR A 163 2.81 16.49 4.69
N GLN A 164 3.87 16.11 5.40
CA GLN A 164 4.96 17.02 5.72
C GLN A 164 5.68 17.53 4.46
N LEU A 165 5.91 16.67 3.47
CA LEU A 165 6.53 17.06 2.20
C LEU A 165 5.67 18.08 1.43
N ILE A 166 4.35 17.88 1.38
CA ILE A 166 3.43 18.85 0.76
C ILE A 166 3.52 20.20 1.49
N ASN A 167 3.49 20.21 2.83
CA ASN A 167 3.63 21.44 3.61
C ASN A 167 4.98 22.13 3.37
N ASP A 168 6.07 21.37 3.28
CA ASP A 168 7.40 21.93 3.02
C ASP A 168 7.54 22.46 1.58
N ILE A 169 6.79 21.92 0.61
CA ILE A 169 6.66 22.49 -0.74
C ILE A 169 5.85 23.79 -0.69
N ASP A 170 4.71 23.80 -0.01
CA ASP A 170 3.81 24.96 0.10
C ASP A 170 4.49 26.13 0.84
N ASP A 171 5.33 25.83 1.84
CA ASP A 171 6.17 26.79 2.56
C ASP A 171 7.40 27.27 1.76
N GLY A 172 7.65 26.70 0.57
CA GLY A 172 8.79 27.03 -0.28
C GLY A 172 10.15 26.50 0.21
N LYS A 173 10.16 25.57 1.18
CA LYS A 173 11.39 24.91 1.66
C LYS A 173 11.90 23.87 0.67
N VAL A 174 10.99 23.25 -0.09
CA VAL A 174 11.29 22.30 -1.16
C VAL A 174 10.82 22.90 -2.50
N PRO A 175 11.66 22.94 -3.54
CA PRO A 175 11.26 23.46 -4.86
C PRO A 175 10.13 22.63 -5.49
N ASN A 176 9.07 23.29 -5.93
CA ASN A 176 7.98 22.65 -6.68
C ASN A 176 8.34 22.50 -8.17
N ALA A 177 9.21 21.54 -8.49
CA ALA A 177 9.64 21.27 -9.87
C ALA A 177 8.49 20.69 -10.73
N PRO A 178 8.60 20.73 -12.07
CA PRO A 178 7.68 19.99 -12.94
C PRO A 178 7.64 18.49 -12.61
N ALA A 179 6.47 17.88 -12.75
CA ALA A 179 6.28 16.45 -12.54
C ALA A 179 7.12 15.65 -13.55
N PRO A 180 7.73 14.52 -13.16
CA PRO A 180 8.41 13.65 -14.10
C PRO A 180 7.45 13.03 -15.12
N ASP A 181 7.89 12.83 -16.36
CA ASP A 181 7.06 12.26 -17.44
C ASP A 181 6.44 10.92 -17.04
N LEU A 182 7.20 10.11 -16.29
CA LEU A 182 6.73 8.83 -15.77
C LEU A 182 5.50 8.98 -14.87
N ALA A 183 5.48 9.99 -14.01
CA ALA A 183 4.39 10.26 -13.11
C ALA A 183 3.16 10.76 -13.86
N ILE A 184 3.37 11.67 -14.82
CA ILE A 184 2.32 12.17 -15.72
C ILE A 184 1.67 10.99 -16.46
N ASP A 185 2.46 10.07 -17.00
CA ASP A 185 1.96 8.91 -17.73
C ASP A 185 1.22 7.91 -16.83
N TYR A 186 1.78 7.60 -15.66
CA TYR A 186 1.25 6.59 -14.74
C TYR A 186 -0.03 7.05 -14.04
N TRP A 187 -0.02 8.25 -13.45
CA TRP A 187 -1.17 8.85 -12.75
C TRP A 187 -2.00 9.78 -13.64
N ARG A 188 -1.80 9.79 -14.97
CA ARG A 188 -2.59 10.60 -15.92
C ARG A 188 -2.74 12.07 -15.48
N LEU A 189 -1.67 12.63 -14.93
CA LEU A 189 -1.67 14.01 -14.47
C LEU A 189 -1.72 14.96 -15.67
N PRO A 190 -2.18 16.21 -15.48
CA PRO A 190 -1.99 17.27 -16.45
C PRO A 190 -0.50 17.42 -16.84
N MET A 191 -0.22 17.81 -18.09
CA MET A 191 1.15 17.96 -18.59
C MET A 191 1.93 19.07 -17.87
N ASP A 192 1.24 20.01 -17.24
CA ASP A 192 1.78 21.09 -16.40
C ASP A 192 1.79 20.74 -14.90
N ALA A 193 1.53 19.48 -14.55
CA ALA A 193 1.58 19.02 -13.17
C ALA A 193 2.95 19.23 -12.54
N THR A 194 2.94 19.39 -11.22
CA THR A 194 4.10 19.72 -10.42
C THR A 194 4.44 18.60 -9.43
N LEU A 195 5.60 18.69 -8.79
CA LEU A 195 6.01 17.76 -7.73
C LEU A 195 4.96 17.67 -6.62
N ARG A 196 4.34 18.80 -6.26
CA ARG A 196 3.23 18.83 -5.30
C ARG A 196 2.09 17.90 -5.72
N ASP A 197 1.67 17.96 -6.99
CA ASP A 197 0.57 17.15 -7.52
C ASP A 197 0.92 15.65 -7.51
N VAL A 198 2.16 15.33 -7.84
CA VAL A 198 2.70 13.96 -7.75
C VAL A 198 2.65 13.44 -6.30
N VAL A 199 3.09 14.24 -5.33
CA VAL A 199 3.08 13.83 -3.91
C VAL A 199 1.65 13.67 -3.40
N MET A 200 0.69 14.46 -3.89
CA MET A 200 -0.72 14.32 -3.52
C MET A 200 -1.31 12.98 -4.00
N VAL A 201 -1.05 12.57 -5.25
CA VAL A 201 -1.55 11.28 -5.75
C VAL A 201 -0.85 10.08 -5.11
N ILE A 202 0.45 10.20 -4.84
CA ILE A 202 1.20 9.20 -4.06
C ILE A 202 0.60 9.05 -2.66
N ARG A 203 0.31 10.17 -1.97
CA ARG A 203 -0.33 10.13 -0.65
C ARG A 203 -1.71 9.47 -0.69
N ALA A 204 -2.47 9.68 -1.77
CA ALA A 204 -3.77 9.03 -1.95
C ALA A 204 -3.62 7.50 -2.10
N ASP A 205 -2.61 7.04 -2.85
CA ASP A 205 -2.28 5.62 -2.96
C ASP A 205 -1.93 5.01 -1.58
N GLU A 206 -1.11 5.70 -0.77
CA GLU A 206 -0.77 5.23 0.58
C GLU A 206 -1.99 5.09 1.50
N ILE A 207 -2.95 6.00 1.40
CA ILE A 207 -4.20 5.91 2.16
C ILE A 207 -5.00 4.70 1.73
N HIS A 208 -5.09 4.44 0.43
CA HIS A 208 -5.74 3.25 -0.08
C HIS A 208 -5.06 1.97 0.45
N HIS A 209 -3.73 1.90 0.40
CA HIS A 209 -2.98 0.77 0.94
C HIS A 209 -3.15 0.61 2.46
N ARG A 210 -3.26 1.72 3.21
CA ARG A 210 -3.58 1.70 4.65
C ARG A 210 -4.91 1.00 4.90
N GLU A 211 -5.96 1.40 4.18
CA GLU A 211 -7.29 0.82 4.34
C GLU A 211 -7.32 -0.67 3.98
N ILE A 212 -6.70 -1.06 2.85
CA ILE A 212 -6.60 -2.46 2.43
C ILE A 212 -5.92 -3.31 3.50
N ASN A 213 -4.80 -2.86 4.03
CA ASN A 213 -4.01 -3.66 4.97
C ASN A 213 -4.65 -3.73 6.36
N HIS A 214 -5.23 -2.63 6.86
CA HIS A 214 -5.98 -2.69 8.12
C HIS A 214 -7.23 -3.56 8.00
N PHE A 215 -7.96 -3.48 6.88
CA PHE A 215 -9.10 -4.34 6.61
C PHE A 215 -8.68 -5.82 6.58
N ALA A 216 -7.61 -6.16 5.85
CA ALA A 216 -7.09 -7.53 5.80
C ALA A 216 -6.77 -8.08 7.21
N ALA A 217 -6.15 -7.26 8.05
CA ALA A 217 -5.85 -7.63 9.44
C ALA A 217 -7.13 -7.84 10.26
N ASP A 218 -8.15 -7.01 10.08
CA ASP A 218 -9.41 -7.11 10.81
C ASP A 218 -10.22 -8.35 10.39
N VAL A 219 -10.20 -8.73 9.11
CA VAL A 219 -10.78 -10.01 8.63
C VAL A 219 -10.18 -11.20 9.39
N TYR A 220 -8.85 -11.26 9.49
CA TYR A 220 -8.18 -12.31 10.25
C TYR A 220 -8.47 -12.24 11.76
N MET A 221 -8.60 -11.04 12.31
CA MET A 221 -8.92 -10.84 13.73
C MET A 221 -10.31 -11.37 14.10
N GLN A 222 -11.27 -11.25 13.19
CA GLN A 222 -12.63 -11.79 13.34
C GLN A 222 -12.73 -13.31 13.12
N GLY A 223 -11.61 -13.97 12.82
CA GLY A 223 -11.57 -15.42 12.57
C GLY A 223 -11.92 -15.83 11.14
N HIS A 224 -12.08 -14.86 10.24
CA HIS A 224 -12.35 -15.09 8.82
C HIS A 224 -11.05 -15.19 8.01
N THR A 225 -11.20 -15.65 6.77
CA THR A 225 -10.13 -15.67 5.78
C THR A 225 -10.39 -14.65 4.68
N LEU A 226 -9.33 -14.15 4.05
CA LEU A 226 -9.44 -13.15 2.97
C LEU A 226 -10.35 -13.56 1.80
N LYS A 227 -10.48 -14.88 1.53
CA LYS A 227 -11.40 -15.35 0.47
C LYS A 227 -12.88 -15.17 0.81
N GLU A 228 -13.23 -15.02 2.09
CA GLU A 228 -14.60 -14.78 2.59
C GLU A 228 -14.94 -13.28 2.62
N ALA A 229 -13.94 -12.42 2.51
CA ALA A 229 -14.07 -10.95 2.49
C ALA A 229 -13.32 -10.39 1.26
N PRO A 230 -13.96 -10.40 0.08
CA PRO A 230 -13.38 -9.91 -1.18
C PRO A 230 -12.69 -8.54 -1.09
N ALA A 231 -11.57 -8.38 -1.80
CA ALA A 231 -10.74 -7.17 -1.74
C ALA A 231 -11.43 -5.92 -2.31
N ASP A 232 -12.37 -6.08 -3.24
CA ASP A 232 -13.19 -5.02 -3.82
C ASP A 232 -14.20 -4.41 -2.83
N MET A 233 -14.43 -5.07 -1.68
CA MET A 233 -15.20 -4.46 -0.59
C MET A 233 -14.49 -3.26 0.03
N VAL A 234 -13.16 -3.17 -0.10
CA VAL A 234 -12.38 -2.02 0.41
C VAL A 234 -12.53 -0.81 -0.49
N THR A 235 -12.62 -1.00 -1.80
CA THR A 235 -12.75 0.10 -2.77
C THR A 235 -14.13 0.74 -2.77
N MET A 236 -15.15 0.10 -2.17
CA MET A 236 -16.52 0.64 -2.11
C MET A 236 -16.89 1.37 -0.80
N THR A 237 -16.05 1.37 0.24
CA THR A 237 -16.41 2.00 1.52
C THR A 237 -15.29 2.87 2.09
N THR A 238 -15.45 4.19 2.02
CA THR A 238 -14.73 5.14 2.90
C THR A 238 -15.26 5.15 4.34
N SER A 239 -16.28 4.34 4.70
CA SER A 239 -16.77 4.16 6.07
C SER A 239 -17.08 2.68 6.41
N PHE A 240 -16.09 1.95 6.92
CA PHE A 240 -16.28 0.56 7.37
C PHE A 240 -17.24 0.41 8.58
N GLY A 241 -17.48 1.49 9.33
CA GLY A 241 -18.36 1.46 10.51
C GLY A 241 -19.86 1.21 10.20
N GLU A 242 -20.32 1.56 9.01
CA GLU A 242 -21.73 1.41 8.60
C GLU A 242 -22.01 0.05 7.90
N PHE A 243 -20.98 -0.59 7.36
CA PHE A 243 -21.14 -1.86 6.64
C PHE A 243 -21.37 -3.04 7.60
N LEU A 244 -20.57 -3.17 8.66
CA LEU A 244 -20.67 -4.29 9.59
C LEU A 244 -21.93 -4.25 10.48
N THR A 245 -22.46 -3.06 10.76
CA THR A 245 -23.73 -2.88 11.47
C THR A 245 -24.93 -3.27 10.61
N ASN A 246 -24.86 -3.12 9.28
CA ASN A 246 -25.94 -3.49 8.37
C ASN A 246 -25.83 -4.93 7.80
N HIS A 247 -24.64 -5.52 7.71
CA HIS A 247 -24.42 -6.84 7.06
C HIS A 247 -24.16 -8.02 8.00
N SER A 248 -24.18 -7.82 9.32
CA SER A 248 -24.19 -8.91 10.31
C SER A 248 -25.43 -9.84 10.18
N VAL A 249 -26.43 -9.45 9.39
CA VAL A 249 -27.61 -10.25 9.04
C VAL A 249 -27.40 -11.13 7.79
N LEU A 250 -26.41 -10.83 6.92
CA LEU A 250 -26.23 -11.52 5.63
C LEU A 250 -25.15 -12.61 5.63
N ILE A 251 -24.22 -12.60 6.60
CA ILE A 251 -23.19 -13.64 6.76
C ILE A 251 -23.78 -14.97 7.28
N SER A 252 -25.04 -14.98 7.73
CA SER A 252 -25.74 -16.16 8.25
C SER A 252 -26.56 -16.94 7.21
N VAL A 253 -26.58 -16.53 5.93
CA VAL A 253 -27.34 -17.26 4.90
C VAL A 253 -26.38 -18.18 4.12
N PRO A 254 -26.54 -19.52 4.19
CA PRO A 254 -25.70 -20.42 3.42
C PRO A 254 -25.93 -20.17 1.93
N PHE A 255 -24.83 -20.02 1.20
CA PHE A 255 -24.80 -19.88 -0.25
C PHE A 255 -25.35 -21.17 -0.88
N THR A 256 -26.66 -21.21 -1.14
CA THR A 256 -27.28 -22.29 -1.90
C THR A 256 -26.91 -22.10 -3.37
N ALA A 257 -26.16 -23.08 -3.89
CA ALA A 257 -25.74 -23.13 -5.28
C ALA A 257 -26.96 -23.00 -6.21
N ARG A 258 -27.00 -21.93 -7.02
CA ARG A 258 -27.88 -21.87 -8.20
C ARG A 258 -27.35 -22.87 -9.23
N SER A 259 -27.97 -24.05 -9.27
CA SER A 259 -27.93 -24.89 -10.46
C SER A 259 -28.80 -24.22 -11.53
N HIS A 260 -28.16 -23.74 -12.60
CA HIS A 260 -28.90 -23.39 -13.81
C HIS A 260 -29.20 -24.69 -14.58
N ALA A 261 -30.47 -25.07 -14.56
CA ALA A 261 -31.05 -25.94 -15.56
C ALA A 261 -31.05 -25.21 -16.90
N SER A 262 -30.47 -25.83 -17.93
CA SER A 262 -30.71 -25.48 -19.33
C SER A 262 -31.41 -26.66 -19.99
N THR A 263 -32.73 -26.55 -20.12
CA THR A 263 -33.54 -27.26 -21.10
C THR A 263 -33.50 -26.50 -22.42
N THR A 264 -32.96 -27.15 -23.45
CA THR A 264 -33.58 -27.42 -24.78
C THR A 264 -32.69 -28.40 -25.51
#